data_AF-A0A4P8R7J0-F1
#
_entry.id   AF-A0A4P8R7J0-F1
#
_cell.length_a   1.000
_cell.length_b   1.000
_cell.length_c   1.000
_cell.angle_alpha   90.00
_cell.angle_beta   90.00
_cell.angle_gamma   90.00
#
_symmetry.space_group_name_H-M   'P 1'
#
loop_
_entity.id
_entity.type
_entity.pdbx_description
1 polymer ?
#
loop_
_entity_poly.entity_id
_entity_poly.type
_entity_poly.pdbx_seq_one_letter_code
_entity_poly.pdbx_strand_id
1 'polypeptide(L)'
;MGTLHYGSTAFELEDEALRHFSAVMVAKLRRGEPFLALVRSDAEGLERIWVHTAADIRIATMPTREPLDQQRLQHMVAQANKGGVDVCEAWMARVAA
;
A
#
# COMPACT_ATOMS: atom_id res chain seq x y z
N MET A 1 -11.14 5.36 7.20
CA MET A 1 -9.68 5.18 7.32
C MET A 1 -9.47 3.74 7.73
N GLY A 2 -8.47 3.09 7.15
CA GLY A 2 -8.06 1.74 7.49
C GLY A 2 -6.63 1.74 8.00
N THR A 3 -6.26 0.68 8.70
CA THR A 3 -4.98 0.54 9.37
C THR A 3 -4.16 -0.58 8.75
N LEU A 4 -2.94 -0.27 8.33
CA LEU A 4 -1.90 -1.25 8.02
C LEU A 4 -1.06 -1.49 9.27
N HIS A 5 -1.10 -2.70 9.79
CA HIS A 5 -0.18 -3.16 10.83
C HIS A 5 1.01 -3.86 10.17
N TYR A 6 2.21 -3.34 10.41
CA TYR A 6 3.47 -3.86 9.92
C TYR A 6 4.42 -4.12 11.09
N GLY A 7 4.53 -5.38 11.52
CA GLY A 7 5.18 -5.71 12.78
C GLY A 7 4.49 -5.00 13.96
N SER A 8 5.25 -4.22 14.73
CA SER A 8 4.73 -3.45 15.87
C SER A 8 4.18 -2.07 15.50
N THR A 9 4.31 -1.64 14.24
CA THR A 9 3.92 -0.30 13.80
C THR A 9 2.58 -0.33 13.09
N ALA A 10 1.76 0.69 13.33
CA ALA A 10 0.49 0.90 12.64
C ALA A 10 0.56 2.17 11.79
N PHE A 11 0.03 2.10 10.57
CA PHE A 11 -0.09 3.22 9.65
C PHE A 11 -1.56 3.41 9.28
N GLU A 12 -2.05 4.63 9.36
CA GLU A 12 -3.40 5.00 8.92
C GLU A 12 -3.39 5.41 7.45
N LEU A 13 -4.30 4.83 6.67
CA LEU A 13 -4.45 5.08 5.24
C LEU A 13 -5.93 5.24 4.89
N GLU A 14 -6.20 5.86 3.75
CA GLU A 14 -7.55 5.81 3.17
C GLU A 14 -7.91 4.34 2.86
N ASP A 15 -9.14 3.92 3.20
CA ASP A 15 -9.58 2.52 3.02
C ASP A 15 -9.41 2.05 1.57
N GLU A 16 -9.67 2.97 0.63
CA GLU A 16 -9.56 2.68 -0.79
C GLU A 16 -8.08 2.52 -1.22
N ALA A 17 -7.19 3.41 -0.80
CA ALA A 17 -5.75 3.27 -1.02
C ALA A 17 -5.22 1.96 -0.42
N LEU A 18 -5.60 1.66 0.81
CA LEU A 18 -5.17 0.47 1.54
C LEU A 18 -5.64 -0.81 0.86
N ARG A 19 -6.88 -0.86 0.33
CA ARG A 19 -7.37 -2.02 -0.44
C ARG A 19 -6.57 -2.27 -1.71
N HIS A 20 -6.29 -1.24 -2.49
CA HIS A 20 -5.47 -1.37 -3.70
C HIS A 20 -4.04 -1.78 -3.36
N PHE A 21 -3.45 -1.12 -2.37
CA PHE A 21 -2.12 -1.44 -1.89
C PHE A 21 -2.01 -2.88 -1.40
N SER A 22 -3.01 -3.37 -0.66
CA SER A 22 -3.07 -4.75 -0.18
C SER A 22 -3.06 -5.77 -1.33
N ALA A 23 -3.79 -5.50 -2.42
CA ALA A 23 -3.77 -6.37 -3.60
C ALA A 23 -2.38 -6.42 -4.25
N VAL A 24 -1.69 -5.28 -4.36
CA VAL A 24 -0.31 -5.22 -4.86
C VAL A 24 0.66 -5.94 -3.94
N MET A 25 0.57 -5.72 -2.62
CA MET A 25 1.39 -6.40 -1.62
C MET A 25 1.26 -7.91 -1.76
N VAL A 26 0.04 -8.45 -1.76
CA VAL A 26 -0.19 -9.91 -1.88
C VAL A 26 0.40 -10.46 -3.18
N ALA A 27 0.20 -9.77 -4.31
CA ALA A 27 0.72 -10.19 -5.59
C ALA A 27 2.25 -10.22 -5.63
N LYS A 28 2.91 -9.18 -5.08
CA LYS A 28 4.36 -9.05 -4.99
C LYS A 28 4.98 -10.08 -4.05
N LEU A 29 4.44 -10.18 -2.84
CA LEU A 29 4.94 -11.07 -1.79
C LEU A 29 4.80 -12.55 -2.18
N ARG A 30 3.72 -12.94 -2.87
CA ARG A 30 3.57 -14.30 -3.44
C ARG A 30 4.64 -14.67 -4.47
N ARG A 31 5.24 -13.68 -5.13
CA ARG A 31 6.35 -13.87 -6.09
C ARG A 31 7.74 -13.74 -5.44
N GLY A 32 7.80 -13.50 -4.13
CA GLY A 32 9.06 -13.24 -3.44
C GLY A 32 9.71 -11.93 -3.89
N GLU A 33 8.92 -10.95 -4.33
CA GLU A 33 9.38 -9.65 -4.81
C GLU A 33 9.14 -8.57 -3.74
N PRO A 34 10.05 -8.39 -2.76
CA PRO A 34 9.92 -7.30 -1.81
C PRO A 34 10.15 -5.94 -2.46
N PHE A 35 9.61 -4.89 -1.86
CA PHE A 35 9.64 -3.53 -2.41
C PHE A 35 9.52 -2.49 -1.28
N LEU A 36 9.81 -1.21 -1.58
CA LEU A 36 9.63 -0.12 -0.61
C LEU A 36 8.20 0.45 -0.68
N ALA A 37 7.66 0.88 0.44
CA ALA A 37 6.44 1.70 0.46
C ALA A 37 6.70 3.00 1.22
N LEU A 38 6.38 4.14 0.60
CA LEU A 38 6.38 5.44 1.27
C LEU A 38 5.06 5.60 2.00
N VAL A 39 5.11 5.62 3.33
CA VAL A 39 3.98 5.72 4.25
C VAL A 39 4.12 6.96 5.12
N ARG A 40 3.00 7.43 5.66
CA ARG A 40 2.98 8.51 6.64
C ARG A 40 2.86 7.89 8.02
N SER A 41 3.78 8.23 8.91
CA SER A 41 3.70 7.90 10.32
C SER A 41 3.46 9.17 11.13
N ASP A 42 2.84 9.02 12.30
CA ASP A 42 2.63 10.13 13.22
C ASP A 42 3.93 10.57 13.90
N ALA A 43 4.91 9.67 14.03
CA ALA A 43 6.16 9.92 14.75
C ALA A 43 7.23 10.60 13.89
N GLU A 44 7.47 10.10 12.68
CA GLU A 44 8.60 10.52 11.82
C GLU A 44 8.14 11.25 10.55
N GLY A 45 6.82 11.43 10.37
CA GLY A 45 6.27 12.09 9.18
C GLY A 45 6.22 11.16 7.98
N LEU A 46 7.21 11.22 7.08
CA LEU A 46 7.25 10.37 5.87
C LEU A 46 8.35 9.32 6.00
N GLU A 47 7.97 8.05 5.93
CA GLU A 47 8.86 6.91 6.09
C GLU A 47 8.80 5.95 4.92
N ARG A 48 9.92 5.29 4.60
CA ARG A 48 9.96 4.19 3.65
C ARG A 48 10.09 2.86 4.38
N ILE A 49 9.04 2.04 4.33
CA ILE A 49 9.07 0.69 4.89
C ILE A 49 9.46 -0.33 3.82
N TRP A 50 10.33 -1.26 4.20
CA TRP A 50 10.65 -2.42 3.36
C TRP A 50 9.59 -3.48 3.54
N VAL A 51 8.78 -3.73 2.51
CA VAL A 51 7.67 -4.69 2.53
C VAL A 51 8.18 -6.07 2.09
N HIS A 52 8.17 -7.04 3.00
CA HIS A 52 8.74 -8.37 2.78
C HIS A 52 7.93 -9.48 3.47
N THR A 53 7.99 -10.72 2.95
CA THR A 53 7.20 -11.87 3.41
C THR A 53 7.48 -12.33 4.83
N ALA A 54 8.66 -12.00 5.37
CA ALA A 54 9.05 -12.33 6.74
C ALA A 54 8.42 -11.42 7.81
N ALA A 55 7.78 -10.32 7.42
CA ALA A 55 7.11 -9.44 8.36
C ALA A 55 5.68 -9.91 8.65
N ASP A 56 5.23 -9.66 9.87
CA ASP A 56 3.81 -9.79 10.21
C ASP A 56 3.04 -8.61 9.60
N ILE A 57 2.00 -8.92 8.81
CA ILE A 57 1.23 -7.97 8.04
C ILE A 57 -0.25 -8.22 8.32
N ARG A 58 -0.92 -7.23 8.90
CA ARG A 58 -2.37 -7.26 9.11
C ARG A 58 -3.00 -5.98 8.57
N ILE A 59 -4.04 -6.15 7.77
CA ILE A 59 -4.78 -5.04 7.16
C ILE A 59 -6.18 -5.00 7.78
N ALA A 60 -6.55 -3.84 8.33
CA ALA A 60 -7.88 -3.58 8.86
C ALA A 60 -8.54 -2.47 8.03
N THR A 61 -9.61 -2.79 7.30
CA THR A 61 -10.34 -1.84 6.45
C THR A 61 -11.84 -2.01 6.62
N MET A 62 -12.60 -0.97 6.31
CA MET A 62 -14.06 -1.10 6.24
C MET A 62 -14.50 -2.01 5.10
N PRO A 63 -15.59 -2.80 5.27
CA PRO A 63 -16.13 -3.60 4.20
C PRO A 63 -16.67 -2.70 3.08
N THR A 64 -16.37 -3.03 1.82
CA THR A 64 -16.97 -2.38 0.66
C THR A 64 -17.21 -3.39 -0.46
N ARG A 65 -18.27 -3.17 -1.24
CA ARG A 65 -18.66 -3.97 -2.41
C ARG A 65 -18.11 -3.42 -3.72
N GLU A 66 -17.51 -2.23 -3.69
CA GLU A 66 -16.91 -1.65 -4.88
C GLU A 66 -15.76 -2.53 -5.37
N PRO A 67 -15.63 -2.76 -6.68
CA PRO A 67 -14.47 -3.46 -7.22
C PRO A 67 -13.21 -2.59 -7.06
N LEU A 68 -12.03 -3.21 -7.18
CA LEU A 68 -10.79 -2.45 -7.32
C LEU A 68 -10.80 -1.70 -8.65
N ASP A 69 -10.38 -0.44 -8.61
CA ASP A 69 -10.11 0.35 -9.81
C ASP A 69 -8.85 -0.21 -10.49
N GLN A 70 -9.02 -0.68 -11.73
CA GLN A 70 -7.93 -1.32 -12.47
C GLN A 70 -6.80 -0.34 -12.81
N GLN A 71 -7.12 0.91 -13.13
CA GLN A 71 -6.12 1.89 -13.53
C GLN A 71 -5.22 2.24 -12.34
N ARG A 72 -5.82 2.38 -11.15
CA ARG A 72 -5.08 2.61 -9.89
C ARG A 72 -4.23 1.41 -9.51
N LEU A 73 -4.77 0.20 -9.65
CA LEU A 73 -4.02 -1.03 -9.39
C LEU A 73 -2.80 -1.14 -10.32
N GLN A 74 -2.99 -0.91 -11.63
CA GLN A 74 -1.90 -0.94 -12.61
C GLN A 74 -0.83 0.11 -12.30
N HIS A 75 -1.24 1.31 -11.88
CA HIS A 75 -0.33 2.36 -11.46
C HIS A 75 0.53 1.92 -10.27
N MET A 76 -0.08 1.39 -9.21
CA MET A 76 0.64 0.88 -8.03
C MET A 76 1.55 -0.31 -8.37
N VAL A 77 1.12 -1.22 -9.25
CA VAL A 77 1.97 -2.33 -9.72
C VAL A 77 3.19 -1.80 -10.48
N ALA A 78 3.01 -0.82 -11.36
CA ALA A 78 4.10 -0.20 -12.10
C ALA A 78 5.11 0.50 -11.17
N GLN A 79 4.63 1.17 -10.13
CA GLN A 79 5.45 1.73 -9.07
C GLN A 79 6.24 0.64 -8.31
N ALA A 80 5.55 -0.41 -7.84
CA ALA A 80 6.16 -1.52 -7.11
C ALA A 80 7.21 -2.27 -7.95
N ASN A 81 7.03 -2.37 -9.27
CA ASN A 81 8.01 -2.93 -10.19
C ASN A 81 9.28 -2.07 -10.35
N LYS A 82 9.20 -0.77 -10.07
CA LYS A 82 10.33 0.17 -10.07
C LYS A 82 10.98 0.32 -8.69
N GLY A 83 10.57 -0.51 -7.71
CA GLY A 83 11.20 -0.59 -6.40
C GLY A 83 10.49 0.18 -5.29
N GLY A 84 9.40 0.91 -5.57
CA GLY A 84 8.69 1.61 -4.50
C GLY A 84 7.26 2.04 -4.85
N VAL A 85 6.34 1.96 -3.89
CA VAL A 85 4.96 2.48 -3.98
C VAL A 85 4.79 3.68 -3.05
N ASP A 86 4.16 4.74 -3.53
CA ASP A 86 3.77 5.90 -2.72
C ASP A 86 2.28 5.80 -2.36
N VAL A 87 1.99 5.73 -1.05
CA VAL A 87 0.62 5.70 -0.52
C VAL A 87 0.26 6.98 0.25
N CYS A 88 1.12 8.01 0.21
CA CYS A 88 0.97 9.28 0.92
C CYS A 88 0.51 10.44 0.06
N GLU A 89 0.94 10.51 -1.19
CA GLU A 89 0.33 11.44 -2.14
C GLU A 89 -1.14 11.07 -2.32
N ALA A 90 -1.96 12.00 -2.84
CA ALA A 90 -3.26 11.62 -3.35
C ALA A 90 -3.02 10.54 -4.42
N TRP A 91 -3.11 9.28 -4.02
CA TRP A 91 -2.93 8.09 -4.84
C TRP A 91 -3.90 8.12 -6.05
N MET A 92 -4.95 8.94 -5.92
CA MET A 92 -5.91 9.40 -6.92
C MET A 92 -5.36 10.38 -7.98
N ALA A 93 -4.51 11.34 -7.60
CA ALA A 93 -4.15 12.51 -8.43
C ALA A 93 -3.24 12.18 -9.62
N ARG A 94 -2.52 11.05 -9.58
CA ARG A 94 -1.53 10.67 -10.61
C ARG A 94 -2.09 9.81 -11.74
N VAL A 95 -3.37 9.45 -11.64
CA VAL A 95 -4.04 8.56 -12.61
C VAL A 95 -4.77 9.37 -13.70
N ALA A 96 -5.01 10.67 -13.46
CA ALA A 96 -5.47 11.61 -14.48
C ALA A 96 -4.26 12.27 -15.19
N ALA A 97 -3.76 11.63 -16.25
CA ALA A 97 -2.89 12.24 -17.25
C ALA A 97 -3.13 11.57 -18.61
#